data_AF-A0A9W9YNS8-F1
#
_entry.id   AF-A0A9W9YNS8-F1
#
_cell.length_a   1.000
_cell.length_b   1.000
_cell.length_c   1.000
_cell.angle_alpha   90.00
_cell.angle_beta   90.00
_cell.angle_gamma   90.00
#
_symmetry.space_group_name_H-M   'P 1'
#
loop_
_entity.id
_entity.type
_entity.pdbx_description
1 polymer ?
#
loop_
_entity_poly.entity_id
_entity_poly.type
_entity_poly.pdbx_seq_one_letter_code
_entity_poly.pdbx_strand_id
1 'polypeptide(L)'
;MLAELSHNIILGITALKFTILVGLLRIASAIPYIKERIQKYEEHYLLVPYQNFWDDYGSNEMLSCVLKIVLGDLNKTARLGNPAPNCKVKRAWDRKRKSVNFSISSQRGGVHSDSITEFVLIRVLPQNNVEIAQHKSLKERCQAAQMLKKSSQSPVPIMVDTLHDEATIAYGAFPERLFVIQQGQIVYEGGTGPYNYVLAEVQSWLEEYKAKQ
;
A
#
# COMPACT_ATOMS: atom_id res chain seq x y z
N MET A 1 -14.32 -35.29 6.86
CA MET A 1 -15.78 -35.05 6.96
C MET A 1 -16.14 -33.89 7.89
N LEU A 2 -15.93 -33.99 9.21
CA LEU A 2 -16.32 -32.90 10.14
C LEU A 2 -15.55 -31.58 9.90
N ALA A 3 -14.26 -31.66 9.58
CA ALA A 3 -13.43 -30.49 9.26
C ALA A 3 -13.91 -29.78 7.97
N GLU A 4 -14.23 -30.52 6.91
CA GLU A 4 -14.75 -29.96 5.66
C GLU A 4 -16.15 -29.37 5.82
N LEU A 5 -17.02 -30.03 6.60
CA LEU A 5 -18.34 -29.50 6.94
C LEU A 5 -18.21 -28.18 7.73
N SER A 6 -17.31 -28.13 8.71
CA SER A 6 -17.05 -26.92 9.50
C SER A 6 -16.49 -25.78 8.64
N HIS A 7 -15.59 -26.10 7.71
CA HIS A 7 -15.01 -25.12 6.78
C HIS A 7 -16.09 -24.55 5.85
N ASN A 8 -16.96 -25.39 5.30
CA ASN A 8 -18.06 -24.96 4.44
C ASN A 8 -19.09 -24.10 5.18
N ILE A 9 -19.38 -24.42 6.45
CA ILE A 9 -20.26 -23.60 7.30
C ILE A 9 -19.63 -22.23 7.60
N ILE A 10 -18.35 -22.20 7.98
CA ILE A 10 -17.61 -20.96 8.24
C ILE A 10 -17.55 -20.11 6.97
N LEU A 11 -17.26 -20.72 5.82
CA LEU A 11 -17.23 -20.05 4.52
C LEU A 11 -18.61 -19.47 4.18
N GLY A 12 -19.68 -20.23 4.39
CA GLY A 12 -21.06 -19.78 4.18
C GLY A 12 -21.45 -18.60 5.08
N ILE A 13 -21.13 -18.66 6.37
CA ILE A 13 -21.38 -17.56 7.32
C ILE A 13 -20.57 -16.31 6.93
N THR A 14 -19.31 -16.51 6.53
CA THR A 14 -18.44 -15.40 6.10
C THR A 14 -18.96 -14.75 4.83
N ALA A 15 -19.39 -15.55 3.85
CA ALA A 15 -20.03 -15.06 2.63
C ALA A 15 -21.33 -14.29 2.95
N LEU A 16 -22.18 -14.80 3.84
CA LEU A 16 -23.41 -14.13 4.26
C LEU A 16 -23.13 -12.79 4.97
N LYS A 17 -22.14 -12.75 5.87
CA LYS A 17 -21.73 -11.49 6.52
C LYS A 17 -21.25 -10.48 5.50
N PHE A 18 -20.48 -10.93 4.50
CA PHE A 18 -19.98 -10.08 3.44
C PHE A 18 -21.11 -9.55 2.55
N THR A 19 -22.09 -10.39 2.17
CA THR A 19 -23.23 -9.95 1.35
C THR A 19 -24.12 -8.96 2.10
N ILE A 20 -24.39 -9.19 3.39
CA ILE A 20 -25.13 -8.25 4.24
C ILE A 20 -24.37 -6.92 4.35
N LEU A 21 -23.06 -6.96 4.60
CA LEU A 21 -22.22 -5.76 4.69
C LEU A 21 -22.27 -4.95 3.39
N VAL A 22 -22.09 -5.59 2.24
CA VAL A 22 -22.17 -4.92 0.92
C VAL A 22 -23.56 -4.34 0.67
N GLY A 23 -24.62 -5.07 1.06
CA GLY A 23 -26.00 -4.58 0.98
C GLY A 23 -26.25 -3.34 1.85
N LEU A 24 -25.76 -3.34 3.08
CA LEU A 24 -25.85 -2.19 3.99
C LEU A 24 -25.05 -0.99 3.47
N LEU A 25 -23.85 -1.21 2.93
CA LEU A 25 -23.04 -0.15 2.32
C LEU A 25 -23.74 0.47 1.11
N ARG A 26 -24.41 -0.34 0.27
CA ARG A 26 -25.23 0.13 -0.86
C ARG A 26 -26.41 0.99 -0.42
N ILE A 27 -27.10 0.59 0.65
CA ILE A 27 -28.23 1.37 1.20
C ILE A 27 -27.71 2.67 1.82
N ALA A 28 -26.62 2.61 2.59
CA ALA A 28 -26.00 3.78 3.21
C ALA A 28 -25.52 4.79 2.17
N SER A 29 -24.94 4.34 1.05
CA SER A 29 -24.48 5.23 -0.02
C SER A 29 -25.61 5.91 -0.79
N ALA A 30 -26.81 5.31 -0.82
CA ALA A 30 -27.99 5.89 -1.45
C ALA A 30 -28.65 7.01 -0.62
N ILE A 31 -28.31 7.13 0.67
CA ILE A 31 -28.90 8.12 1.58
C ILE A 31 -27.91 9.29 1.78
N PRO A 32 -28.18 10.49 1.24
CA PRO A 32 -27.21 11.60 1.25
C PRO A 32 -26.74 12.00 2.64
N TYR A 33 -27.65 12.03 3.61
CA TYR A 33 -27.36 12.39 5.00
C TYR A 33 -26.39 11.41 5.69
N ILE A 34 -26.55 10.10 5.44
CA ILE A 34 -25.67 9.07 6.01
C ILE A 34 -24.30 9.14 5.34
N LYS A 35 -24.28 9.26 4.00
CA LYS A 35 -23.06 9.45 3.21
C LYS A 35 -22.22 10.62 3.74
N GLU A 36 -22.83 11.80 3.93
CA GLU A 36 -22.12 12.98 4.43
C GLU A 36 -21.56 12.79 5.85
N ARG A 37 -22.33 12.14 6.74
CA ARG A 37 -21.89 11.87 8.12
C ARG A 37 -20.70 10.93 8.20
N ILE A 38 -20.74 9.84 7.42
CA ILE A 38 -19.65 8.86 7.36
C ILE A 38 -18.42 9.52 6.71
N GLN A 39 -18.60 10.24 5.61
CA GLN A 39 -17.53 10.99 4.94
C GLN A 39 -16.81 11.92 5.91
N LYS A 40 -17.56 12.75 6.66
CA LYS A 40 -16.96 13.68 7.61
C LYS A 40 -16.19 12.98 8.75
N TYR A 41 -16.67 11.81 9.18
CA TYR A 41 -15.95 10.98 10.15
C TYR A 41 -14.64 10.46 9.55
N GLU A 42 -14.70 9.84 8.38
CA GLU A 42 -13.51 9.24 7.77
C GLU A 42 -12.48 10.28 7.31
N GLU A 43 -12.90 11.44 6.78
CA GLU A 43 -11.98 12.55 6.47
C GLU A 43 -11.25 13.05 7.73
N HIS A 44 -11.94 13.07 8.88
CA HIS A 44 -11.37 13.53 10.14
C HIS A 44 -10.37 12.53 10.74
N TYR A 45 -10.63 11.23 10.62
CA TYR A 45 -9.85 10.19 11.32
C TYR A 45 -8.87 9.44 10.42
N LEU A 46 -9.15 9.31 9.13
CA LEU A 46 -8.42 8.43 8.21
C LEU A 46 -7.69 9.21 7.10
N LEU A 47 -7.81 10.55 7.07
CA LEU A 47 -7.13 11.45 6.12
C LEU A 47 -7.30 11.00 4.66
N VAL A 48 -8.41 10.33 4.31
CA VAL A 48 -8.60 9.72 3.00
C VAL A 48 -8.96 10.83 1.99
N PRO A 49 -8.02 11.34 1.17
CA PRO A 49 -8.26 12.47 0.30
C PRO A 49 -8.64 11.91 -1.07
N TYR A 50 -9.83 11.34 -1.19
CA TYR A 50 -10.35 10.93 -2.48
C TYR A 50 -11.69 11.61 -2.71
N GLN A 51 -11.65 12.76 -3.38
CA GLN A 51 -12.87 13.44 -3.86
C GLN A 51 -13.80 12.51 -4.66
N ASN A 52 -13.26 11.44 -5.27
CA ASN A 52 -14.04 10.47 -6.06
C ASN A 52 -14.46 9.21 -5.29
N PHE A 53 -13.86 8.92 -4.12
CA PHE A 53 -14.11 7.65 -3.42
C PHE A 53 -15.53 7.55 -2.85
N TRP A 54 -16.05 8.67 -2.34
CA TRP A 54 -17.38 8.73 -1.76
C TRP A 54 -18.50 8.75 -2.81
N ASP A 55 -18.21 9.27 -4.00
CA ASP A 55 -19.16 9.25 -5.12
C ASP A 55 -19.35 7.84 -5.68
N ASP A 56 -18.32 7.01 -5.58
CA ASP A 56 -18.35 5.59 -5.90
C ASP A 56 -18.61 4.69 -4.68
N TYR A 57 -19.01 5.23 -3.52
CA TYR A 57 -19.19 4.44 -2.31
C TYR A 57 -20.32 3.42 -2.48
N GLY A 58 -20.04 2.16 -2.13
CA GLY A 58 -20.95 1.04 -2.39
C GLY A 58 -21.02 0.62 -3.85
N SER A 59 -20.36 1.29 -4.80
CA SER A 59 -20.39 0.92 -6.24
C SER A 59 -19.70 -0.43 -6.51
N ASN A 60 -19.86 -0.93 -7.74
CA ASN A 60 -19.12 -2.12 -8.19
C ASN A 60 -17.61 -1.84 -8.28
N GLU A 61 -17.21 -0.59 -8.54
CA GLU A 61 -15.81 -0.18 -8.58
C GLU A 61 -15.18 -0.24 -7.19
N MET A 62 -15.89 0.23 -6.15
CA MET A 62 -15.42 0.11 -4.77
C MET A 62 -15.31 -1.37 -4.37
N LEU A 63 -16.29 -2.20 -4.70
CA LEU A 63 -16.24 -3.65 -4.41
C LEU A 63 -15.06 -4.32 -5.12
N SER A 64 -14.81 -3.97 -6.38
CA SER A 64 -13.65 -4.44 -7.16
C SER A 64 -12.33 -4.00 -6.51
N CYS A 65 -12.26 -2.76 -6.03
CA CYS A 65 -11.11 -2.22 -5.32
C CYS A 65 -10.84 -2.97 -4.01
N VAL A 66 -11.87 -3.19 -3.18
CA VAL A 66 -11.78 -3.95 -1.93
C VAL A 66 -11.35 -5.39 -2.23
N LEU A 67 -11.94 -6.04 -3.24
CA LEU A 67 -11.55 -7.38 -3.64
C LEU A 67 -10.09 -7.43 -4.10
N LYS A 68 -9.62 -6.41 -4.84
CA LYS A 68 -8.21 -6.30 -5.26
C LYS A 68 -7.27 -6.16 -4.06
N ILE A 69 -7.65 -5.41 -3.01
CA ILE A 69 -6.87 -5.31 -1.76
C ILE A 69 -6.80 -6.66 -1.07
N VAL A 70 -7.95 -7.33 -0.89
CA VAL A 70 -8.02 -8.65 -0.21
C VAL A 70 -7.23 -9.70 -0.98
N LEU A 71 -7.45 -9.82 -2.30
CA LEU A 71 -6.70 -10.75 -3.14
C LEU A 71 -5.22 -10.42 -3.18
N GLY A 72 -4.85 -9.13 -3.20
CA GLY A 72 -3.47 -8.69 -3.12
C GLY A 72 -2.81 -9.12 -1.81
N ASP A 73 -3.50 -8.98 -0.67
CA ASP A 73 -2.98 -9.40 0.62
C ASP A 73 -2.88 -10.92 0.76
N LEU A 74 -3.79 -11.68 0.14
CA LEU A 74 -3.71 -13.15 0.10
C LEU A 74 -2.57 -13.65 -0.80
N ASN A 75 -2.39 -13.03 -1.97
CA ASN A 75 -1.45 -13.51 -2.99
C ASN A 75 -0.02 -12.94 -2.87
N LYS A 76 0.22 -11.97 -1.97
CA LYS A 76 1.55 -11.38 -1.81
C LYS A 76 2.56 -12.40 -1.30
N THR A 77 3.79 -12.27 -1.82
CA THR A 77 4.93 -13.13 -1.47
C THR A 77 5.75 -12.57 -0.32
N ALA A 78 5.74 -11.24 -0.12
CA ALA A 78 6.34 -10.58 1.02
C ALA A 78 5.56 -10.90 2.30
N ARG A 79 6.20 -11.55 3.27
CA ARG A 79 5.62 -11.87 4.58
C ARG A 79 6.63 -11.57 5.68
N LEU A 80 6.14 -11.14 6.83
CA LEU A 80 6.96 -10.98 8.04
C LEU A 80 7.80 -12.24 8.31
N GLY A 81 9.10 -12.06 8.58
CA GLY A 81 10.06 -13.13 8.84
C GLY A 81 10.65 -13.80 7.59
N ASN A 82 10.09 -13.56 6.40
CA ASN A 82 10.61 -14.12 5.17
C ASN A 82 11.62 -13.18 4.49
N PRO A 83 12.48 -13.70 3.58
CA PRO A 83 13.29 -12.87 2.71
C PRO A 83 12.44 -11.91 1.88
N ALA A 84 12.91 -10.68 1.75
CA ALA A 84 12.26 -9.64 0.95
C ALA A 84 12.28 -10.02 -0.55
N PRO A 85 11.11 -10.09 -1.22
CA PRO A 85 11.07 -10.36 -2.65
C PRO A 85 11.89 -9.35 -3.45
N ASN A 86 12.73 -9.85 -4.37
CA ASN A 86 13.55 -9.02 -5.23
C ASN A 86 12.76 -8.60 -6.48
N CYS A 87 12.17 -7.41 -6.43
CA CYS A 87 11.41 -6.86 -7.54
C CYS A 87 12.26 -5.89 -8.37
N LYS A 88 11.95 -5.74 -9.66
CA LYS A 88 12.59 -4.72 -10.48
C LYS A 88 11.96 -3.36 -10.21
N VAL A 89 12.77 -2.38 -9.84
CA VAL A 89 12.34 -1.00 -9.66
C VAL A 89 13.24 -0.05 -10.44
N LYS A 90 12.80 1.20 -10.61
CA LYS A 90 13.58 2.25 -11.26
C LYS A 90 13.65 3.48 -10.39
N ARG A 91 14.84 4.09 -10.30
CA ARG A 91 14.99 5.40 -9.67
C ARG A 91 14.25 6.46 -10.48
N ALA A 92 13.45 7.30 -9.82
CA ALA A 92 12.69 8.36 -10.48
C ALA A 92 13.58 9.40 -11.22
N TRP A 93 14.88 9.47 -10.90
CA TRP A 93 15.84 10.47 -11.40
C TRP A 93 16.93 9.93 -12.33
N ASP A 94 16.97 8.63 -12.62
CA ASP A 94 18.03 8.07 -13.46
C ASP A 94 17.77 8.36 -14.95
N ARG A 95 18.52 9.31 -15.54
CA ARG A 95 18.48 9.61 -16.99
C ARG A 95 18.89 8.40 -17.83
N LYS A 96 19.65 7.47 -17.27
CA LYS A 96 20.00 6.20 -17.92
C LYS A 96 18.96 5.18 -17.47
N ARG A 97 18.22 4.58 -18.41
CA ARG A 97 17.07 3.66 -18.19
C ARG A 97 17.39 2.33 -17.47
N LYS A 98 18.38 2.29 -16.57
CA LYS A 98 18.81 1.08 -15.88
C LYS A 98 17.78 0.69 -14.82
N SER A 99 17.26 -0.52 -14.92
CA SER A 99 16.50 -1.16 -13.84
C SER A 99 17.44 -1.52 -12.70
N VAL A 100 16.98 -1.34 -11.47
CA VAL A 100 17.70 -1.75 -10.27
C VAL A 100 16.85 -2.79 -9.55
N ASN A 101 17.51 -3.81 -9.02
CA ASN A 101 16.87 -4.82 -8.21
C ASN A 101 16.63 -4.24 -6.81
N PHE A 102 15.41 -4.37 -6.31
CA PHE A 102 14.97 -3.78 -5.06
C PHE A 102 15.86 -4.16 -3.87
N SER A 103 16.28 -5.43 -3.79
CA SER A 103 17.18 -5.90 -2.73
C SER A 103 18.66 -5.59 -2.96
N ILE A 104 19.07 -5.21 -4.18
CA ILE A 104 20.48 -4.99 -4.57
C ILE A 104 20.83 -3.50 -4.67
N SER A 105 19.83 -2.60 -4.61
CA SER A 105 20.04 -1.16 -4.83
C SER A 105 20.93 -0.46 -3.78
N SER A 106 21.12 -1.11 -2.63
CA SER A 106 21.93 -0.63 -1.51
C SER A 106 23.46 -0.81 -1.69
N GLN A 107 23.94 -1.67 -2.60
CA GLN A 107 25.36 -2.07 -2.63
C GLN A 107 26.30 -1.22 -3.53
N ARG A 108 25.83 -0.15 -4.18
CA ARG A 108 26.70 0.72 -5.01
C ARG A 108 26.47 2.20 -4.78
N GLY A 109 26.71 2.63 -3.55
CA GLY A 109 26.92 4.03 -3.17
C GLY A 109 27.52 4.00 -1.78
N GLY A 110 28.84 4.22 -1.68
CA GLY A 110 29.57 4.08 -0.44
C GLY A 110 28.99 4.94 0.68
N VAL A 111 28.34 4.29 1.64
CA VAL A 111 28.22 4.70 3.04
C VAL A 111 28.24 3.39 3.85
N HIS A 112 28.90 3.44 4.99
CA HIS A 112 29.22 2.37 5.91
C HIS A 112 28.16 1.27 6.08
N SER A 113 28.66 0.04 6.25
CA SER A 113 27.98 -1.09 6.87
C SER A 113 27.30 -0.66 8.18
N ASP A 114 26.16 -1.28 8.45
CA ASP A 114 25.37 -1.27 9.70
C ASP A 114 24.11 -0.38 9.66
N SER A 115 22.99 -1.01 10.01
CA SER A 115 21.63 -0.46 10.22
C SER A 115 20.67 -0.37 9.01
N ILE A 116 19.50 -1.02 9.20
CA ILE A 116 18.22 -0.97 8.45
C ILE A 116 18.30 -0.62 6.96
N THR A 117 18.08 -1.63 6.12
CA THR A 117 18.03 -1.45 4.66
C THR A 117 16.62 -1.05 4.24
N GLU A 118 16.39 0.27 4.15
CA GLU A 118 15.39 0.90 3.27
C GLU A 118 13.91 0.77 3.66
N PHE A 119 13.28 1.93 3.86
CA PHE A 119 11.83 2.09 4.01
C PHE A 119 11.13 1.97 2.66
N VAL A 120 10.19 1.05 2.58
CA VAL A 120 9.37 0.85 1.38
C VAL A 120 8.03 1.52 1.62
N LEU A 121 7.92 2.77 1.19
CA LEU A 121 6.63 3.45 1.06
C LEU A 121 6.12 3.19 -0.37
N ILE A 122 5.17 2.28 -0.53
CA ILE A 122 4.41 2.22 -1.79
C ILE A 122 3.16 3.07 -1.62
N ARG A 123 3.08 4.01 -2.57
CA ARG A 123 2.06 5.00 -2.86
C ARG A 123 2.02 6.21 -1.94
N VAL A 124 2.00 7.34 -2.61
CA VAL A 124 1.93 8.67 -2.04
C VAL A 124 0.64 9.26 -2.53
N LEU A 125 -0.18 9.68 -1.58
CA LEU A 125 -1.18 10.69 -1.83
C LEU A 125 -0.59 12.00 -1.31
N PRO A 126 -0.24 12.96 -2.20
CA PRO A 126 0.09 14.28 -1.73
C PRO A 126 -1.14 14.84 -0.99
N GLN A 127 -0.91 15.52 0.14
CA GLN A 127 -1.96 16.27 0.87
C GLN A 127 -2.54 17.44 0.04
N ASN A 128 -2.06 17.62 -1.20
CA ASN A 128 -2.59 18.55 -2.19
C ASN A 128 -3.22 17.72 -3.31
N ASN A 129 -4.49 17.96 -3.63
CA ASN A 129 -5.25 17.38 -4.74
C ASN A 129 -4.54 17.51 -6.10
N VAL A 130 -3.52 16.69 -6.35
CA VAL A 130 -2.91 16.56 -7.66
C VAL A 130 -3.67 15.48 -8.39
N GLU A 131 -4.49 15.88 -9.36
CA GLU A 131 -5.11 14.94 -10.29
C GLU A 131 -4.03 14.33 -11.18
N ILE A 132 -3.70 13.06 -10.92
CA ILE A 132 -2.75 12.29 -11.71
C ILE A 132 -3.53 11.19 -12.43
N ALA A 133 -3.60 11.27 -13.75
CA ALA A 133 -4.21 10.23 -14.56
C ALA A 133 -3.45 8.90 -14.42
N GLN A 134 -4.15 7.78 -14.59
CA GLN A 134 -3.54 6.45 -14.55
C GLN A 134 -2.41 6.36 -15.58
N HIS A 135 -1.21 6.06 -15.10
CA HIS A 135 -0.01 6.07 -15.93
C HIS A 135 -0.03 4.94 -16.98
N LYS A 136 0.12 5.31 -18.25
CA LYS A 136 0.22 4.39 -19.40
C LYS A 136 1.67 4.12 -19.81
N SER A 137 2.59 4.93 -19.30
CA SER A 137 4.01 4.79 -19.57
C SER A 137 4.86 4.94 -18.31
N LEU A 138 6.05 4.33 -18.32
CA LEU A 138 7.03 4.49 -17.26
C LEU A 138 7.46 5.96 -17.11
N LYS A 139 7.46 6.73 -18.21
CA LYS A 139 7.77 8.16 -18.20
C LYS A 139 6.76 8.93 -17.34
N GLU A 140 5.47 8.67 -17.53
CA GLU A 140 4.41 9.27 -16.72
C GLU A 140 4.55 8.89 -15.23
N ARG A 141 4.83 7.61 -14.92
CA ARG A 141 5.08 7.19 -13.54
C ARG A 141 6.25 7.94 -12.90
N CYS A 142 7.36 8.09 -13.63
CA CYS A 142 8.51 8.86 -13.14
C CYS A 142 8.18 10.34 -12.95
N GLN A 143 7.35 10.94 -13.82
CA GLN A 143 6.91 12.32 -13.67
C GLN A 143 6.09 12.52 -12.38
N ALA A 144 5.15 11.62 -12.10
CA ALA A 144 4.39 11.65 -10.85
C ALA A 144 5.30 11.50 -9.61
N ALA A 145 6.26 10.57 -9.64
CA ALA A 145 7.25 10.41 -8.58
C ALA A 145 8.14 11.65 -8.38
N GLN A 146 8.44 12.39 -9.45
CA GLN A 146 9.17 13.66 -9.35
C GLN A 146 8.33 14.77 -8.73
N MET A 147 7.02 14.81 -9.00
CA MET A 147 6.11 15.76 -8.34
C MET A 147 6.06 15.52 -6.82
N LEU A 148 6.02 14.25 -6.41
CA LEU A 148 6.17 13.86 -5.01
C LEU A 148 7.52 14.29 -4.41
N LYS A 149 8.64 14.02 -5.10
CA LYS A 149 9.97 14.39 -4.59
C LYS A 149 10.06 15.90 -4.33
N LYS A 150 9.53 16.70 -5.25
CA LYS A 150 9.52 18.16 -5.16
C LYS A 150 8.65 18.67 -4.03
N SER A 151 7.47 18.07 -3.82
CA SER A 151 6.53 18.50 -2.77
C SER A 151 6.97 18.07 -1.37
N SER A 152 7.48 16.85 -1.22
CA SER A 152 7.92 16.34 0.10
C SER A 152 9.25 16.91 0.59
N GLN A 153 10.12 17.38 -0.32
CA GLN A 153 11.50 17.79 -0.02
C GLN A 153 12.34 16.75 0.76
N SER A 154 11.86 15.51 0.85
CA SER A 154 12.51 14.46 1.64
C SER A 154 13.83 14.06 0.99
N PRO A 155 14.92 13.80 1.75
CA PRO A 155 16.18 13.32 1.19
C PRO A 155 16.08 11.87 0.67
N VAL A 156 15.08 11.09 1.09
CA VAL A 156 14.93 9.65 0.80
C VAL A 156 14.81 9.37 -0.70
N PRO A 157 15.52 8.37 -1.26
CA PRO A 157 15.38 7.99 -2.66
C PRO A 157 13.95 7.49 -2.95
N ILE A 158 13.38 7.96 -4.06
CA ILE A 158 12.06 7.50 -4.53
C ILE A 158 12.28 6.56 -5.71
N MET A 159 11.73 5.35 -5.55
CA MET A 159 11.71 4.30 -6.57
C MET A 159 10.33 4.21 -7.20
N VAL A 160 10.31 3.76 -8.46
CA VAL A 160 9.11 3.59 -9.27
C VAL A 160 9.06 2.14 -9.73
N ASP A 161 7.89 1.52 -9.58
CA ASP A 161 7.63 0.16 -10.04
C ASP A 161 7.67 0.05 -11.57
N THR A 162 7.87 -1.16 -12.08
CA THR A 162 7.68 -1.44 -13.51
C THR A 162 6.23 -1.22 -13.92
N LEU A 163 5.96 -1.10 -15.23
CA LEU A 163 4.58 -1.03 -15.74
C LEU A 163 3.72 -2.26 -15.40
N HIS A 164 4.35 -3.37 -14.98
CA HIS A 164 3.68 -4.60 -14.59
C HIS A 164 3.38 -4.67 -13.08
N ASP A 165 3.66 -3.61 -12.32
CA ASP A 165 3.35 -3.52 -10.89
C ASP A 165 3.97 -4.67 -10.06
N GLU A 166 5.16 -5.13 -10.46
CA GLU A 166 5.85 -6.29 -9.87
C GLU A 166 6.06 -6.14 -8.36
N ALA A 167 6.54 -4.97 -7.91
CA ALA A 167 6.73 -4.70 -6.49
C ALA A 167 5.38 -4.56 -5.76
N THR A 168 4.42 -3.90 -6.38
CA THR A 168 3.09 -3.70 -5.81
C THR A 168 2.38 -5.05 -5.57
N ILE A 169 2.51 -5.99 -6.52
CA ILE A 169 1.95 -7.34 -6.42
C ILE A 169 2.70 -8.15 -5.36
N ALA A 170 4.03 -8.19 -5.41
CA ALA A 170 4.83 -8.99 -4.50
C ALA A 170 4.66 -8.57 -3.03
N TYR A 171 4.44 -7.28 -2.77
CA TYR A 171 4.25 -6.73 -1.43
C TYR A 171 2.79 -6.51 -1.04
N GLY A 172 1.83 -6.78 -1.93
CA GLY A 172 0.40 -6.53 -1.67
C GLY A 172 0.17 -5.10 -1.21
N ALA A 173 0.79 -4.14 -1.90
CA ALA A 173 0.97 -2.78 -1.42
C ALA A 173 -0.03 -1.77 -2.01
N PHE A 174 -1.11 -2.26 -2.61
CA PHE A 174 -2.23 -1.44 -3.06
C PHE A 174 -3.28 -1.31 -1.94
N PRO A 175 -3.81 -0.11 -1.65
CA PRO A 175 -3.43 1.17 -2.24
C PRO A 175 -2.08 1.67 -1.74
N GLU A 176 -1.76 1.45 -0.47
CA GLU A 176 -0.49 1.80 0.16
C GLU A 176 -0.16 0.82 1.28
N ARG A 177 1.13 0.68 1.61
CA ARG A 177 1.60 -0.20 2.68
C ARG A 177 3.02 0.13 3.12
N LEU A 178 3.30 -0.14 4.40
CA LEU A 178 4.60 0.06 5.02
C LEU A 178 5.27 -1.30 5.27
N PHE A 179 6.56 -1.40 4.95
CA PHE A 179 7.42 -2.52 5.31
C PHE A 179 8.75 -2.00 5.85
N VAL A 180 9.36 -2.76 6.76
CA VAL A 180 10.77 -2.58 7.14
C VAL A 180 11.55 -3.82 6.75
N ILE A 181 12.65 -3.61 6.04
CA ILE A 181 13.55 -4.66 5.61
C ILE A 181 14.89 -4.45 6.33
N GLN A 182 15.45 -5.54 6.86
CA GLN A 182 16.75 -5.54 7.50
C GLN A 182 17.53 -6.76 7.02
N GLN A 183 18.74 -6.55 6.50
CA GLN A 183 19.61 -7.63 6.01
C GLN A 183 18.89 -8.55 4.99
N GLY A 184 18.02 -7.97 4.15
CA GLY A 184 17.26 -8.70 3.14
C GLY A 184 16.07 -9.50 3.69
N GLN A 185 15.72 -9.38 4.97
CA GLN A 185 14.53 -10.00 5.57
C GLN A 185 13.49 -8.95 5.95
N ILE A 186 12.22 -9.33 5.86
CA ILE A 186 11.10 -8.48 6.28
C ILE A 186 10.96 -8.60 7.79
N VAL A 187 11.24 -7.50 8.50
CA VAL A 187 11.20 -7.43 9.97
C VAL A 187 9.99 -6.65 10.49
N TYR A 188 9.26 -5.97 9.60
CA TYR A 188 7.98 -5.36 9.87
C TYR A 188 7.10 -5.41 8.62
N GLU A 189 5.83 -5.73 8.81
CA GLU A 189 4.78 -5.74 7.80
C GLU A 189 3.58 -4.96 8.33
N GLY A 190 3.27 -3.81 7.72
CA GLY A 190 2.08 -3.04 8.05
C GLY A 190 0.80 -3.70 7.55
N GLY A 191 -0.34 -3.30 8.11
CA GLY A 191 -1.65 -3.75 7.66
C GLY A 191 -2.03 -3.24 6.27
N THR A 192 -3.19 -3.67 5.77
CA THR A 192 -3.71 -3.24 4.47
C THR A 192 -4.23 -1.80 4.52
N GLY A 193 -3.74 -0.95 3.62
CA GLY A 193 -4.32 0.38 3.41
C GLY A 193 -5.77 0.32 2.87
N PRO A 194 -6.51 1.44 2.92
CA PRO A 194 -6.10 2.72 3.49
C PRO A 194 -6.20 2.78 5.03
N TYR A 195 -7.00 1.90 5.65
CA TYR A 195 -7.35 2.01 7.07
C TYR A 195 -6.23 1.60 8.04
N ASN A 196 -5.31 0.72 7.63
CA ASN A 196 -4.23 0.23 8.49
C ASN A 196 -2.87 0.87 8.17
N TYR A 197 -2.86 2.09 7.63
CA TYR A 197 -1.65 2.88 7.46
C TYR A 197 -1.27 3.58 8.78
N VAL A 198 -0.60 2.84 9.68
CA VAL A 198 -0.27 3.32 11.03
C VAL A 198 1.21 3.69 11.11
N LEU A 199 1.53 4.98 10.98
CA LEU A 199 2.91 5.47 11.09
C LEU A 199 3.51 5.28 12.49
N ALA A 200 2.67 5.34 13.53
CA ALA A 200 3.11 5.18 14.91
C ALA A 200 3.76 3.81 15.17
N GLU A 201 3.22 2.73 14.59
CA GLU A 201 3.77 1.38 14.72
C GLU A 201 5.19 1.29 14.14
N VAL A 202 5.39 1.90 12.97
CA VAL A 202 6.71 1.97 12.33
C VAL A 202 7.67 2.82 13.14
N GLN A 203 7.21 3.96 13.67
CA GLN A 203 8.03 4.82 14.51
C GLN A 203 8.49 4.08 15.77
N SER A 204 7.57 3.40 16.47
CA SER A 204 7.92 2.59 17.65
C SER A 204 8.92 1.49 17.30
N TRP A 205 8.72 0.77 16.20
CA TRP A 205 9.66 -0.25 15.74
C TRP A 205 11.07 0.33 15.52
N LEU A 206 11.15 1.51 14.89
CA LEU A 206 12.41 2.21 14.63
C LEU A 206 13.12 2.67 15.90
N GLU A 207 12.36 3.20 16.86
CA GLU A 207 12.89 3.65 18.14
C GLU A 207 13.44 2.48 18.95
N GLU A 208 12.72 1.36 18.99
CA GLU A 208 13.20 0.12 19.61
C GLU A 208 14.46 -0.41 18.94
N TYR A 209 14.53 -0.34 17.61
CA TYR A 209 15.72 -0.76 16.88
C TYR A 209 16.94 0.08 17.26
N LYS A 210 16.78 1.40 17.30
CA LYS A 210 17.86 2.33 17.68
C LYS A 210 18.32 2.13 19.11
N ALA A 211 17.43 1.80 20.03
CA ALA A 211 17.76 1.57 21.44
C ALA A 211 18.55 0.26 21.66
N LYS A 212 18.49 -0.69 20.72
CA LYS A 212 19.20 -1.98 20.78
C LYS A 212 20.58 -1.96 20.10
N GLN A 213 20.94 -0.85 19.44
CA GLN A 213 22.26 -0.61 18.83
C GLN A 213 23.15 0.15 19.82
#